data_AF-A5N086-F1
#
_entry.id   AF-A5N086-F1
#
_cell.length_a   1.000
_cell.length_b   1.000
_cell.length_c   1.000
_cell.angle_alpha   90.00
_cell.angle_beta   90.00
_cell.angle_gamma   90.00
#
_symmetry.space_group_name_H-M   'P 1'
#
loop_
_entity.id
_entity.type
_entity.pdbx_description
1 polymer ?
#
loop_
_entity_poly.entity_id
_entity_poly.type
_entity_poly.pdbx_seq_one_letter_code
_entity_poly.pdbx_strand_id
1 'polypeptide(L)' 'MRGACLIAANIRGVDLSWADLIGADLRDTDLSGANLTNSIFLTQAQINTAKGDSHTGNRK' A
#
# COMPACT_ATOMS: atom_id res chain seq x y z
N MET A 1 8.78 -0.19 -4.31
CA MET A 1 8.79 0.68 -3.12
C MET A 1 9.67 0.09 -2.01
N ARG A 2 10.81 -0.55 -2.32
CA ARG A 2 11.62 -1.25 -1.31
C ARG A 2 12.18 -0.24 -0.31
N GLY A 3 11.90 -0.42 0.98
CA GLY A 3 12.34 0.49 2.04
C GLY A 3 11.81 1.92 1.92
N ALA A 4 10.77 2.15 1.11
CA ALA A 4 10.25 3.49 0.89
C ALA A 4 9.60 4.04 2.16
N CYS A 5 9.92 5.28 2.52
CA CYS A 5 9.21 6.03 3.55
C CYS A 5 8.05 6.78 2.89
N LEU A 6 6.82 6.32 3.11
CA LEU A 6 5.60 6.90 2.54
C LEU A 6 4.69 7.50 3.62
N ILE A 7 5.27 7.83 4.78
CA ILE A 7 4.52 8.31 5.94
C ILE A 7 3.67 9.51 5.54
N ALA A 8 2.36 9.43 5.81
CA ALA A 8 1.36 10.45 5.46
C ALA A 8 1.27 10.83 3.96
N ALA A 9 1.87 10.06 3.06
CA ALA A 9 1.79 10.33 1.63
C ALA A 9 0.37 10.11 1.08
N ASN A 10 -0.02 10.90 0.09
CA ASN A 10 -1.26 10.71 -0.66
C ASN A 10 -0.96 9.97 -1.96
N ILE A 11 -1.35 8.69 -2.03
CA ILE A 11 -1.19 7.82 -3.22
C ILE A 11 -2.51 7.15 -3.56
N ARG A 12 -3.61 7.89 -3.39
CA ARG A 12 -4.95 7.45 -3.76
C ARG A 12 -5.03 7.07 -5.23
N GLY A 13 -5.69 5.95 -5.52
CA GLY A 13 -5.91 5.49 -6.90
C GLY A 13 -4.65 5.07 -7.67
N VAL A 14 -3.48 5.05 -7.03
CA VAL A 14 -2.22 4.66 -7.69
C VAL A 14 -2.23 3.16 -8.00
N ASP A 15 -1.75 2.81 -9.18
CA ASP A 15 -1.48 1.42 -9.51
C ASP A 15 -0.17 0.96 -8.87
N LEU A 16 -0.31 0.15 -7.81
CA LEU A 16 0.78 -0.53 -7.12
C LEU A 16 0.77 -2.02 -7.42
N SER A 17 0.11 -2.44 -8.51
CA SER A 17 0.12 -3.84 -8.89
C SER A 17 1.55 -4.30 -9.15
N TRP A 18 1.86 -5.52 -8.71
CA TRP A 18 3.21 -6.10 -8.80
C TRP A 18 4.31 -5.34 -8.06
N ALA A 19 3.97 -4.36 -7.21
CA ALA A 19 4.97 -3.62 -6.46
C ALA A 19 5.67 -4.50 -5.41
N ASP A 20 7.00 -4.37 -5.34
CA ASP A 20 7.78 -4.84 -4.20
C ASP A 20 7.68 -3.82 -3.05
N LEU A 21 6.99 -4.21 -1.98
CA LEU A 21 6.72 -3.42 -0.78
C LEU A 21 7.55 -3.85 0.43
N ILE A 22 8.64 -4.61 0.22
CA ILE A 22 9.53 -5.04 1.30
C ILE A 22 10.04 -3.82 2.09
N GLY A 23 9.79 -3.82 3.39
CA GLY A 23 10.25 -2.77 4.30
C GLY A 23 9.68 -1.37 4.04
N ALA A 24 8.65 -1.22 3.20
CA ALA A 24 7.99 0.07 3.02
C ALA A 24 7.28 0.49 4.33
N ASP A 25 7.41 1.75 4.70
CA ASP A 25 6.73 2.36 5.84
C ASP A 25 5.48 3.09 5.33
N LEU A 26 4.30 2.51 5.63
CA LEU A 26 3.00 2.97 5.16
C LEU A 26 2.18 3.68 6.26
N ARG A 27 2.81 4.11 7.36
CA ARG A 27 2.10 4.76 8.45
C ARG A 27 1.40 6.04 7.96
N ASP A 28 0.10 6.13 8.18
CA ASP A 28 -0.77 7.24 7.76
C ASP A 28 -0.88 7.49 6.25
N THR A 29 -0.29 6.64 5.40
CA THR A 29 -0.39 6.75 3.94
C THR A 29 -1.84 6.58 3.49
N ASP A 30 -2.33 7.45 2.60
CA ASP A 30 -3.65 7.28 1.98
C ASP A 30 -3.52 6.44 0.70
N LEU A 31 -3.94 5.17 0.83
CA LEU A 31 -4.02 4.16 -0.22
C LEU A 31 -5.43 4.02 -0.79
N SER A 32 -6.38 4.92 -0.48
CA SER A 32 -7.77 4.77 -0.93
C SER A 32 -7.86 4.58 -2.45
N GLY A 33 -8.52 3.51 -2.90
CA GLY A 33 -8.61 3.13 -4.31
C GLY A 33 -7.32 2.66 -4.98
N ALA A 34 -6.20 2.52 -4.26
CA ALA A 34 -4.97 2.00 -4.83
C ALA A 34 -5.12 0.53 -5.21
N ASN A 35 -4.53 0.15 -6.36
CA ASN A 35 -4.49 -1.23 -6.82
C ASN A 35 -3.26 -1.93 -6.24
N LEU A 36 -3.44 -2.88 -5.33
CA LEU A 36 -2.38 -3.67 -4.71
C LEU A 36 -2.34 -5.12 -5.23
N THR A 37 -3.07 -5.41 -6.31
CA THR A 37 -3.14 -6.75 -6.92
C THR A 37 -1.74 -7.25 -7.27
N ASN A 38 -1.41 -8.48 -6.87
CA ASN A 38 -0.09 -9.09 -7.07
C ASN A 38 1.10 -8.35 -6.43
N SER A 39 0.86 -7.36 -5.56
CA SER A 39 1.95 -6.77 -4.77
C SER A 39 2.57 -7.84 -3.87
N ILE A 40 3.89 -7.76 -3.71
CA ILE A 40 4.66 -8.75 -2.96
C ILE A 40 5.29 -8.11 -1.73
N PHE A 41 5.49 -8.94 -0.70
CA PHE A 41 6.03 -8.51 0.60
C PHE A 41 5.23 -7.43 1.32
N LEU A 42 3.96 -7.22 0.92
CA LEU A 42 2.99 -6.45 1.68
C LEU A 42 2.43 -7.29 2.81
N THR A 43 2.66 -6.85 4.03
CA THR A 43 2.16 -7.51 5.24
C THR A 43 0.86 -6.88 5.72
N GLN A 44 0.05 -7.66 6.44
CA GLN A 44 -1.14 -7.11 7.09
C GLN A 44 -0.78 -5.97 8.06
N ALA A 45 0.37 -6.05 8.73
CA ALA A 45 0.84 -5.00 9.64
C ALA A 45 1.08 -3.66 8.92
N GLN A 46 1.71 -3.67 7.74
CA GLN A 46 1.92 -2.46 6.94
C GLN A 46 0.59 -1.85 6.45
N ILE A 47 -0.37 -2.69 6.02
CA ILE A 47 -1.71 -2.22 5.60
C ILE A 47 -2.50 -1.64 6.77
N ASN A 48 -2.41 -2.24 7.96
CA ASN A 48 -3.16 -1.79 9.14
C ASN A 48 -2.78 -0.37 9.59
N THR A 49 -1.58 0.10 9.24
CA THR A 49 -1.12 1.45 9.57
C THR A 49 -1.45 2.48 8.48
N ALA A 50 -1.93 2.03 7.33
CA ALA A 50 -2.34 2.89 6.22
C ALA A 50 -3.85 3.15 6.25
N LYS A 51 -4.28 4.15 5.49
CA LYS A 51 -5.70 4.45 5.25
C LYS A 51 -6.10 3.82 3.92
N GLY A 52 -7.15 3.00 3.95
CA GLY A 52 -7.74 2.40 2.76
C GLY A 52 -9.26 2.49 2.81
N ASP A 53 -9.88 2.13 1.70
CA ASP A 53 -11.33 2.07 1.52
C ASP A 53 -11.74 0.71 0.93
N SER A 54 -13.04 0.51 0.68
CA SER A 54 -13.57 -0.71 0.07
C SER A 54 -13.02 -1.01 -1.34
N HIS A 55 -12.38 -0.03 -1.99
CA HIS A 55 -11.77 -0.17 -3.31
C HIS A 55 -10.27 -0.43 -3.26
N THR A 56 -9.65 -0.33 -2.07
CA THR A 56 -8.22 -0.61 -1.87
C THR A 56 -8.01 -2.11 -1.94
N GLY A 57 -7.48 -2.59 -3.06
CA GLY A 57 -7.55 -4.01 -3.42
C GLY A 57 -6.21 -4.71 -3.39
N ASN A 58 -5.98 -5.60 -2.41
CA ASN A 58 -4.95 -6.65 -2.45
C ASN A 58 -5.65 -8.02 -2.60
N ARG A 59 -6.36 -8.21 -3.71
CA ARG A 59 -6.95 -9.53 -3.98
C ARG A 59 -5.82 -10.42 -4.51
N LYS A 60 -5.48 -11.43 -3.70
CA LYS A 60 -4.65 -12.56 -4.14
C LYS A 60 -5.35 -13.32 -5.26
#